data_AF-C6BGM6-F1
#
_entry.id   AF-C6BGM6-F1
#
_cell.length_a   1.000
_cell.length_b   1.000
_cell.length_c   1.000
_cell.angle_alpha   90.00
_cell.angle_beta   90.00
_cell.angle_gamma   90.00
#
_symmetry.space_group_name_H-M   'P 1'
#
loop_
_entity.id
_entity.type
_entity.pdbx_description
1 polymer ?
#
loop_
_entity_poly.entity_id
_entity_poly.type
_entity_poly.pdbx_seq_one_letter_code
_entity_poly.pdbx_strand_id
1 'polypeptide(L)'
;MTWTTENYFSKAQLYWQRGSSRGRDSEDFILYLCFALELIARGAVCHVNPALNAASDLESLLFACGRVPRSPPRSADLQEVIKRLQRLVPELTDAEVANVQTLVNTRNGELHGDTAEIAQLAVNTLMPHVYSFIVKVADFAAQSLDTLLGPEDAETARRTAQAITKDRSRRVQDLIRVCKERFFSLPDNEQQAKRDASKTVALSAVLVSGHHIMYLKCPACAQVGQLLAAPVGRSAPFLRGEELVQEVRVAPFQFACKCCGLDIRGLDELMAAGFGHEYSSMDQVDPVDHFNIDPHDYIDAETVAREYYRENYGDEYRDE
;
A
#
# COMPACT_ATOMS: atom_id res chain seq x y z
N MET A 1 -3.62 31.76 -11.13
CA MET A 1 -2.83 30.86 -10.25
C MET A 1 -3.01 31.38 -8.84
N THR A 2 -3.27 30.51 -7.86
CA THR A 2 -3.38 30.88 -6.44
C THR A 2 -2.62 29.82 -5.63
N TRP A 3 -1.64 30.25 -4.83
CA TRP A 3 -0.87 29.38 -3.95
C TRP A 3 -1.57 29.31 -2.59
N THR A 4 -2.62 28.51 -2.51
CA THR A 4 -3.38 28.29 -1.26
C THR A 4 -3.25 26.86 -0.80
N THR A 5 -3.21 26.67 0.52
CA THR A 5 -3.19 25.34 1.15
C THR A 5 -4.32 24.46 0.64
N GLU A 6 -5.55 24.98 0.62
CA GLU A 6 -6.75 24.26 0.17
C GLU A 6 -6.59 23.72 -1.25
N ASN A 7 -6.21 24.55 -2.22
CA ASN A 7 -6.05 24.13 -3.61
C ASN A 7 -4.99 23.04 -3.78
N TYR A 8 -3.89 23.13 -3.02
CA TYR A 8 -2.84 22.13 -3.03
C TYR A 8 -3.32 20.80 -2.45
N PHE A 9 -3.97 20.81 -1.29
CA PHE A 9 -4.48 19.59 -0.65
C PHE A 9 -5.63 18.94 -1.42
N SER A 10 -6.56 19.71 -1.99
CA SER A 10 -7.61 19.17 -2.86
C SER A 10 -7.03 18.50 -4.11
N LYS A 11 -5.98 19.09 -4.70
CA LYS A 11 -5.31 18.48 -5.85
C LYS A 11 -4.49 17.26 -5.43
N ALA A 12 -3.89 17.26 -4.24
CA ALA A 12 -3.17 16.11 -3.71
C ALA A 12 -4.10 14.92 -3.46
N GLN A 13 -5.28 15.17 -2.88
CA GLN A 13 -6.35 14.18 -2.70
C GLN A 13 -6.73 13.54 -4.06
N LEU A 14 -6.92 14.36 -5.09
CA LEU A 14 -7.24 13.86 -6.44
C LEU A 14 -6.17 12.90 -6.98
N TYR A 15 -4.89 13.23 -6.83
CA TYR A 15 -3.81 12.35 -7.30
C TYR A 15 -3.65 11.11 -6.42
N TRP A 16 -3.82 11.24 -5.11
CA TRP A 16 -3.84 10.07 -4.22
C TRP A 16 -4.94 9.09 -4.63
N GLN A 17 -6.18 9.56 -4.82
CA GLN A 17 -7.30 8.71 -5.28
C GLN A 17 -7.00 8.00 -6.61
N ARG A 18 -6.42 8.72 -7.58
CA ARG A 18 -6.00 8.12 -8.85
C ARG A 18 -4.94 7.04 -8.65
N GLY A 19 -3.97 7.28 -7.78
CA GLY A 19 -2.94 6.31 -7.43
C GLY A 19 -3.54 5.08 -6.75
N SER A 20 -4.33 5.26 -5.69
CA SER A 20 -4.90 4.16 -4.89
C SER A 20 -5.84 3.24 -5.68
N SER A 21 -6.39 3.68 -6.82
CA SER A 21 -7.13 2.80 -7.74
C SER A 21 -6.26 1.86 -8.59
N ARG A 22 -4.93 1.97 -8.49
CA ARG A 22 -3.94 1.18 -9.25
C ARG A 22 -3.23 0.19 -8.33
N GLY A 23 -2.60 -0.82 -8.93
CA GLY A 23 -1.71 -1.74 -8.21
C GLY A 23 -0.57 -0.97 -7.53
N ARG A 24 -0.20 -1.37 -6.32
CA ARG A 24 0.71 -0.59 -5.45
C ARG A 24 2.14 -0.48 -6.00
N ASP A 25 2.56 -1.47 -6.77
CA ASP A 25 3.85 -1.55 -7.44
C ASP A 25 3.81 -1.03 -8.89
N SER A 26 2.63 -0.59 -9.37
CA SER A 26 2.49 -0.05 -10.72
C SER A 26 3.18 1.30 -10.87
N GLU A 27 3.73 1.54 -12.06
CA GLU A 27 4.37 2.81 -12.42
C GLU A 27 3.39 3.98 -12.27
N ASP A 28 2.12 3.77 -12.63
CA ASP A 28 1.03 4.73 -12.46
C ASP A 28 0.86 5.14 -11.00
N PHE A 29 0.81 4.16 -10.08
CA PHE A 29 0.70 4.46 -8.65
C PHE A 29 1.87 5.32 -8.18
N ILE A 30 3.10 4.95 -8.55
CA ILE A 30 4.32 5.66 -8.13
C ILE A 30 4.32 7.10 -8.67
N LEU A 31 3.93 7.30 -9.93
CA LEU A 31 3.85 8.63 -10.53
C LEU A 31 2.80 9.51 -9.83
N TYR A 32 1.61 8.96 -9.56
CA TYR A 32 0.56 9.68 -8.84
C TYR A 32 0.94 9.97 -7.38
N LEU A 33 1.65 9.05 -6.71
CA LEU A 33 2.21 9.26 -5.38
C LEU A 33 3.17 10.46 -5.38
N CYS A 34 4.07 10.55 -6.36
CA CYS A 34 4.99 11.68 -6.49
C CYS A 34 4.26 13.02 -6.64
N PHE A 35 3.19 13.07 -7.44
CA PHE A 35 2.36 14.27 -7.56
C PHE A 35 1.63 14.61 -6.26
N ALA A 36 1.08 13.61 -5.57
CA ALA A 36 0.42 13.83 -4.28
C ALA A 36 1.42 14.41 -3.25
N LEU A 37 2.62 13.84 -3.14
CA LEU A 37 3.66 14.31 -2.23
C LEU A 37 4.14 15.73 -2.54
N GLU A 38 4.31 16.06 -3.82
CA GLU A 38 4.63 17.43 -4.24
C GLU A 38 3.59 18.43 -3.72
N LEU A 39 2.32 18.11 -3.94
CA LEU A 39 1.22 19.01 -3.58
C LEU A 39 1.01 19.09 -2.07
N ILE A 40 1.17 17.98 -1.33
CA ILE A 40 1.14 17.96 0.14
C ILE A 40 2.24 18.87 0.70
N ALA A 41 3.48 18.72 0.22
CA ALA A 41 4.61 19.53 0.70
C ALA A 41 4.39 21.03 0.42
N ARG A 42 3.93 21.37 -0.80
CA ARG A 42 3.63 22.76 -1.19
C ARG A 42 2.46 23.34 -0.38
N GLY A 43 1.40 22.57 -0.19
CA GLY A 43 0.24 22.97 0.61
C GLY A 43 0.62 23.26 2.05
N ALA A 44 1.47 22.41 2.63
CA ALA A 44 1.94 22.54 4.01
C ALA A 44 2.82 23.79 4.22
N VAL A 45 3.72 24.12 3.31
CA VAL A 45 4.48 25.39 3.46
C VAL A 45 3.61 26.61 3.20
N CYS A 46 2.62 26.52 2.30
CA CYS A 46 1.64 27.59 2.09
C CYS A 46 0.72 27.81 3.29
N HIS A 47 0.50 26.78 4.13
CA HIS A 47 -0.28 26.90 5.38
C HIS A 47 0.36 27.92 6.33
N VAL A 48 1.70 27.96 6.35
CA VAL A 48 2.44 28.99 7.09
C VAL A 48 2.44 30.31 6.33
N ASN A 49 2.92 30.30 5.08
CA ASN A 49 2.95 31.49 4.22
C ASN A 49 3.23 31.10 2.75
N PRO A 50 2.50 31.62 1.75
CA PRO A 50 2.78 31.38 0.33
C PRO A 50 4.21 31.72 -0.12
N ALA A 51 4.91 32.62 0.59
CA ALA A 51 6.30 32.97 0.30
C ALA A 51 7.27 31.79 0.46
N LEU A 52 6.91 30.81 1.30
CA LEU A 52 7.71 29.60 1.48
C LEU A 52 7.60 28.63 0.29
N ASN A 53 6.59 28.80 -0.58
CA ASN A 53 6.48 28.08 -1.84
C ASN A 53 7.05 28.89 -3.03
N ALA A 54 7.40 30.17 -2.84
CA ALA A 54 7.92 31.02 -3.89
C ALA A 54 9.36 30.65 -4.27
N ALA A 55 9.67 30.73 -5.57
CA ALA A 55 11.05 30.82 -6.03
C ALA A 55 11.70 32.12 -5.53
N SER A 56 13.03 32.15 -5.50
CA SER A 56 13.82 33.26 -4.93
C SER A 56 13.81 34.56 -5.77
N ASP A 57 13.08 34.60 -6.88
CA ASP A 57 12.96 35.79 -7.71
C ASP A 57 11.89 36.77 -7.20
N LEU A 58 12.10 38.05 -7.52
CA LEU A 58 11.26 39.15 -7.04
C LEU A 58 9.78 38.98 -7.41
N GLU A 59 9.49 38.54 -8.63
CA GLU A 59 8.10 38.41 -9.13
C GLU A 59 7.34 37.32 -8.36
N SER A 60 8.00 36.20 -8.08
CA SER A 60 7.44 35.10 -7.28
C SER A 60 7.20 35.49 -5.83
N LEU A 61 8.12 36.24 -5.21
CA LEU A 61 7.96 36.76 -3.86
C LEU A 61 6.86 37.82 -3.78
N LEU A 62 6.78 38.75 -4.75
CA LEU A 62 5.72 39.74 -4.83
C LEU A 62 4.35 39.07 -4.96
N PHE A 63 4.25 38.06 -5.81
CA PHE A 63 3.03 37.26 -5.95
C PHE A 63 2.62 36.58 -4.64
N ALA A 64 3.57 35.94 -3.95
CA ALA A 64 3.31 35.33 -2.64
C ALA A 64 2.84 36.34 -1.58
N CYS A 65 3.32 37.58 -1.66
CA CYS A 65 2.90 38.70 -0.81
C CYS A 65 1.57 39.35 -1.26
N GLY A 66 0.85 38.77 -2.22
CA GLY A 66 -0.44 39.27 -2.71
C GLY A 66 -0.32 40.49 -3.63
N ARG A 67 0.85 40.74 -4.22
CA ARG A 67 1.05 41.80 -5.22
C ARG A 67 0.93 41.21 -6.62
N VAL A 68 0.48 42.03 -7.57
CA VAL A 68 0.37 41.63 -8.98
C VAL A 68 1.79 41.60 -9.59
N PRO A 69 2.30 40.43 -10.00
CA PRO A 69 3.61 40.34 -10.62
C PRO A 69 3.54 40.81 -12.08
N ARG A 70 4.67 41.27 -12.60
CA ARG A 70 4.85 41.67 -14.01
C ARG A 70 5.16 40.49 -14.92
N SER A 71 5.57 39.36 -14.35
CA SER A 71 5.83 38.11 -15.07
C SER A 71 5.17 36.92 -14.35
N PRO A 72 4.91 35.79 -15.03
CA PRO A 72 4.32 34.63 -14.39
C PRO A 72 5.17 34.17 -13.18
N PRO A 73 4.58 34.08 -11.98
CA PRO A 73 5.31 33.67 -10.78
C PRO A 73 5.70 32.20 -10.86
N ARG A 74 6.82 31.84 -10.23
CA ARG A 74 7.35 30.48 -10.19
C ARG A 74 7.38 29.98 -8.76
N SER A 75 6.98 28.73 -8.57
CA SER A 75 7.17 28.06 -7.30
C SER A 75 8.62 27.59 -7.16
N ALA A 76 9.12 27.48 -5.92
CA ALA A 76 10.39 26.86 -5.62
C ALA A 76 10.42 25.41 -6.13
N ASP A 77 11.63 24.90 -6.39
CA ASP A 77 11.82 23.48 -6.65
C ASP A 77 11.38 22.64 -5.44
N LEU A 78 10.99 21.39 -5.69
CA LEU A 78 10.44 20.54 -4.65
C LEU A 78 11.49 20.11 -3.60
N GLN A 79 12.79 20.13 -3.93
CA GLN A 79 13.82 19.84 -2.94
C GLN A 79 13.90 20.97 -1.91
N GLU A 80 13.87 22.22 -2.39
CA GLU A 80 13.83 23.42 -1.55
C GLU A 80 12.52 23.51 -0.75
N VAL A 81 11.39 23.25 -1.42
CA VAL A 81 10.20 22.54 -0.91
C VAL A 81 10.34 21.87 0.47
N ILE A 82 10.88 20.66 0.39
CA ILE A 82 11.03 19.69 1.45
C ILE A 82 12.03 20.19 2.51
N LYS A 83 13.12 20.87 2.12
CA LYS A 83 14.08 21.47 3.08
C LYS A 83 13.42 22.50 3.98
N ARG A 84 12.61 23.39 3.39
CA ARG A 84 11.83 24.39 4.16
C ARG A 84 10.85 23.68 5.09
N LEU A 85 10.17 22.65 4.60
CA LEU A 85 9.21 21.89 5.40
C LEU A 85 9.88 21.15 6.57
N GLN A 86 11.02 20.51 6.37
CA GLN A 86 11.79 19.84 7.44
C GLN A 86 12.21 20.84 8.53
N ARG A 87 12.52 22.09 8.16
CA ARG A 87 12.82 23.15 9.13
C ARG A 87 11.60 23.56 9.96
N LEU A 88 10.41 23.50 9.38
CA LEU A 88 9.14 23.91 9.99
C LEU A 88 8.48 22.77 10.81
N VAL A 89 8.75 21.52 10.45
CA VAL A 89 8.21 20.31 11.11
C VAL A 89 9.37 19.51 11.71
N PRO A 90 9.87 19.88 12.90
CA PRO A 90 11.06 19.27 13.49
C PRO A 90 10.89 17.78 13.84
N GLU A 91 9.65 17.27 13.88
CA GLU A 91 9.35 15.85 14.05
C GLU A 91 9.67 15.01 12.80
N LEU A 92 9.89 15.63 11.64
CA LEU A 92 10.33 14.95 10.43
C LEU A 92 11.78 14.49 10.59
N THR A 93 11.98 13.19 10.51
CA THR A 93 13.29 12.55 10.56
C THR A 93 14.01 12.64 9.23
N ASP A 94 15.34 12.57 9.26
CA ASP A 94 16.16 12.53 8.03
C ASP A 94 15.81 11.33 7.15
N ALA A 95 15.43 10.20 7.76
CA ALA A 95 14.99 9.02 7.02
C ALA A 95 13.70 9.29 6.24
N GLU A 96 12.71 9.95 6.84
CA GLU A 96 11.46 10.32 6.15
C GLU A 96 11.72 11.26 4.98
N VAL A 97 12.53 12.29 5.21
CA VAL A 97 12.90 13.25 4.17
C VAL A 97 13.70 12.59 3.04
N ALA A 98 14.66 11.72 3.35
CA ALA A 98 15.45 11.01 2.36
C ALA A 98 14.58 10.10 1.48
N ASN A 99 13.64 9.36 2.07
CA ASN A 99 12.74 8.47 1.32
C ASN A 99 11.79 9.26 0.38
N VAL A 100 11.25 10.39 0.84
CA VAL A 100 10.45 11.29 -0.04
C VAL A 100 11.33 11.89 -1.12
N GLN A 101 12.57 12.28 -0.80
CA GLN A 101 13.49 12.84 -1.78
C GLN A 101 13.89 11.83 -2.85
N THR A 102 14.01 10.55 -2.52
CA THR A 102 14.21 9.46 -3.49
C THR A 102 13.07 9.45 -4.51
N LEU A 103 11.80 9.48 -4.07
CA LEU A 103 10.65 9.54 -4.98
C LEU A 103 10.68 10.76 -5.91
N VAL A 104 11.02 11.93 -5.36
CA VAL A 104 11.15 13.16 -6.15
C VAL A 104 12.24 13.05 -7.20
N ASN A 105 13.38 12.46 -6.85
CA ASN A 105 14.50 12.29 -7.79
C ASN A 105 14.14 11.28 -8.88
N THR A 106 13.55 10.14 -8.52
CA THR A 106 13.07 9.13 -9.48
C THR A 106 12.07 9.72 -10.46
N ARG A 107 11.11 10.53 -10.00
CA ARG A 107 10.16 11.22 -10.88
C ARG A 107 10.83 12.23 -11.80
N ASN A 108 11.87 12.91 -11.34
CA ASN A 108 12.62 13.84 -12.21
C ASN A 108 13.44 13.08 -13.26
N GLY A 109 14.05 11.96 -12.89
CA GLY A 109 14.73 11.05 -13.82
C GLY A 109 13.79 10.48 -14.87
N GLU A 110 12.60 10.01 -14.47
CA GLU A 110 11.59 9.51 -15.40
C GLU A 110 11.13 10.56 -16.42
N LEU A 111 10.95 11.82 -16.00
CA LEU A 111 10.39 12.86 -16.85
C LEU A 111 11.42 13.63 -17.68
N HIS A 112 12.69 13.60 -17.28
CA HIS A 112 13.76 14.39 -17.89
C HIS A 112 14.95 13.57 -18.39
N GLY A 113 15.06 12.32 -17.96
CA GLY A 113 16.07 11.37 -18.39
C GLY A 113 15.61 10.51 -19.57
N ASP A 114 16.48 9.57 -19.95
CA ASP A 114 16.28 8.60 -21.03
C ASP A 114 16.07 7.16 -20.51
N THR A 115 15.95 6.99 -19.19
CA THR A 115 15.77 5.69 -18.51
C THR A 115 14.44 5.61 -17.78
N ALA A 116 13.84 4.42 -17.76
CA ALA A 116 12.66 4.10 -16.94
C ALA A 116 13.09 3.87 -15.48
N GLU A 117 13.22 4.96 -14.71
CA GLU A 117 13.64 4.91 -13.31
C GLU A 117 12.50 4.42 -12.39
N ILE A 118 11.26 4.78 -12.69
CA ILE A 118 10.09 4.36 -11.89
C ILE A 118 9.96 2.83 -11.90
N ALA A 119 10.17 2.19 -13.05
CA ALA A 119 10.09 0.74 -13.21
C ALA A 119 11.06 -0.05 -12.31
N GLN A 120 12.13 0.59 -11.84
CA GLN A 120 13.16 -0.02 -10.99
C GLN A 120 12.93 0.24 -9.49
N LEU A 121 11.93 1.05 -9.13
CA LEU A 121 11.74 1.51 -7.77
C LEU A 121 10.98 0.49 -6.92
N ALA A 122 11.62 0.02 -5.85
CA ALA A 122 10.98 -0.79 -4.82
C ALA A 122 10.15 0.08 -3.86
N VAL A 123 9.06 0.70 -4.34
CA VAL A 123 8.27 1.71 -3.61
C VAL A 123 7.78 1.23 -2.24
N ASN A 124 7.44 -0.06 -2.10
CA ASN A 124 6.97 -0.66 -0.84
C ASN A 124 7.98 -0.55 0.31
N THR A 125 9.28 -0.41 0.00
CA THR A 125 10.33 -0.19 1.02
C THR A 125 10.34 1.25 1.54
N LEU A 126 9.92 2.21 0.71
CA LEU A 126 9.87 3.64 1.05
C LEU A 126 8.56 4.02 1.73
N MET A 127 7.46 3.33 1.37
CA MET A 127 6.11 3.64 1.80
C MET A 127 5.92 3.86 3.31
N PRO A 128 6.56 3.10 4.23
CA PRO A 128 6.41 3.37 5.66
C PRO A 128 6.85 4.77 6.09
N HIS A 129 8.00 5.21 5.56
CA HIS A 129 8.51 6.55 5.81
C HIS A 129 7.68 7.62 5.10
N VAL A 130 7.20 7.32 3.89
CA VAL A 130 6.29 8.19 3.14
C VAL A 130 4.98 8.40 3.89
N TYR A 131 4.38 7.33 4.44
CA TYR A 131 3.18 7.43 5.24
C TYR A 131 3.37 8.28 6.49
N SER A 132 4.46 8.03 7.22
CA SER A 132 4.78 8.83 8.40
C SER A 132 5.03 10.31 8.06
N PHE A 133 5.69 10.59 6.94
CA PHE A 133 5.83 11.94 6.41
C PHE A 133 4.46 12.58 6.13
N ILE A 134 3.57 11.90 5.41
CA ILE A 134 2.22 12.43 5.09
C ILE A 134 1.43 12.70 6.37
N VAL A 135 1.45 11.79 7.34
CA VAL A 135 0.74 11.95 8.63
C VAL A 135 1.23 13.22 9.34
N LYS A 136 2.54 13.36 9.55
CA LYS A 136 3.13 14.50 10.26
C LYS A 136 2.88 15.82 9.52
N VAL A 137 2.94 15.81 8.19
CA VAL A 137 2.75 17.02 7.38
C VAL A 137 1.28 17.43 7.29
N ALA A 138 0.36 16.46 7.21
CA ALA A 138 -1.08 16.73 7.26
C ALA A 138 -1.48 17.31 8.62
N ASP A 139 -0.98 16.72 9.71
CA ASP A 139 -1.20 17.22 11.08
C ASP A 139 -0.66 18.65 11.23
N PHE A 140 0.57 18.91 10.77
CA PHE A 140 1.17 20.25 10.77
C PHE A 140 0.34 21.29 10.00
N ALA A 141 -0.21 20.90 8.84
CA ALA A 141 -1.04 21.77 8.01
C ALA A 141 -2.50 21.85 8.44
N ALA A 142 -2.86 21.23 9.58
CA ALA A 142 -4.21 21.10 10.10
C ALA A 142 -5.20 20.52 9.08
N GLN A 143 -4.75 19.54 8.29
CA GLN A 143 -5.56 18.87 7.27
C GLN A 143 -6.04 17.50 7.75
N SER A 144 -7.28 17.15 7.40
CA SER A 144 -7.82 15.82 7.70
C SER A 144 -7.16 14.76 6.83
N LEU A 145 -6.45 13.82 7.47
CA LEU A 145 -5.84 12.68 6.79
C LEU A 145 -6.89 11.80 6.09
N ASP A 146 -8.04 11.58 6.73
CA ASP A 146 -9.16 10.80 6.18
C ASP A 146 -9.77 11.46 4.95
N THR A 147 -9.79 12.80 4.88
CA THR A 147 -10.19 13.51 3.66
C THR A 147 -9.12 13.38 2.59
N LEU A 148 -7.85 13.55 2.95
CA LEU A 148 -6.73 13.54 2.01
C LEU A 148 -6.51 12.18 1.34
N LEU A 149 -6.51 11.10 2.13
CA LEU A 149 -6.18 9.76 1.64
C LEU A 149 -7.41 8.85 1.46
N GLY A 150 -8.54 9.19 2.07
CA GLY A 150 -9.64 8.26 2.30
C GLY A 150 -9.45 7.49 3.62
N PRO A 151 -10.54 6.99 4.24
CA PRO A 151 -10.49 6.42 5.59
C PRO A 151 -9.61 5.17 5.70
N GLU A 152 -9.64 4.27 4.71
CA GLU A 152 -8.85 3.03 4.71
C GLU A 152 -7.33 3.31 4.62
N ASP A 153 -6.94 4.17 3.67
CA ASP A 153 -5.54 4.56 3.49
C ASP A 153 -5.03 5.42 4.64
N ALA A 154 -5.88 6.28 5.21
CA ALA A 154 -5.55 7.09 6.38
C ALA A 154 -5.27 6.21 7.61
N GLU A 155 -6.09 5.19 7.84
CA GLU A 155 -5.86 4.24 8.93
C GLU A 155 -4.57 3.43 8.72
N THR A 156 -4.33 2.97 7.49
CA THR A 156 -3.09 2.27 7.12
C THR A 156 -1.86 3.16 7.34
N ALA A 157 -1.95 4.43 6.94
CA ALA A 157 -0.90 5.42 7.14
C ALA A 157 -0.59 5.64 8.63
N ARG A 158 -1.63 5.84 9.46
CA ARG A 158 -1.50 6.02 10.92
C ARG A 158 -0.86 4.80 11.58
N ARG A 159 -1.35 3.59 11.27
CA ARG A 159 -0.81 2.35 11.83
C ARG A 159 0.64 2.14 11.44
N THR A 160 0.99 2.43 10.19
CA THR A 160 2.36 2.28 9.69
C THR A 160 3.30 3.33 10.31
N ALA A 161 2.88 4.60 10.39
CA ALA A 161 3.63 5.67 11.04
C ALA A 161 3.90 5.38 12.53
N GLN A 162 2.89 4.84 13.23
CA GLN A 162 3.04 4.41 14.61
C GLN A 162 3.99 3.20 14.74
N ALA A 163 3.94 2.26 13.80
CA ALA A 163 4.80 1.09 13.81
C ALA A 163 6.29 1.45 13.64
N ILE A 164 6.63 2.36 12.71
CA ILE A 164 8.03 2.77 12.51
C ILE A 164 8.61 3.58 13.68
N THR A 165 7.75 4.26 14.45
CA THR A 165 8.19 5.03 15.64
C THR A 165 8.54 4.10 16.81
N LYS A 166 7.97 2.90 16.85
CA LYS A 166 8.22 1.91 17.91
C LYS A 166 9.41 1.04 17.51
N ASP A 167 10.61 1.41 17.93
CA ASP A 167 11.77 0.54 17.74
C ASP A 167 11.63 -0.75 18.57
N ARG A 168 11.32 -1.85 17.90
CA ARG A 168 11.25 -3.21 18.45
C ARG A 168 12.42 -4.08 18.02
N SER A 169 13.43 -3.51 17.36
CA SER A 169 14.51 -4.24 16.71
C SER A 169 15.25 -5.16 17.67
N ARG A 170 15.62 -4.69 18.86
CA ARG A 170 16.36 -5.52 19.84
C ARG A 170 15.56 -6.74 20.28
N ARG A 171 14.30 -6.52 20.70
CA ARG A 171 13.41 -7.60 21.15
C ARG A 171 13.19 -8.64 20.06
N VAL A 172 12.96 -8.18 18.83
CA VAL A 172 12.73 -9.06 17.68
C VAL A 172 14.00 -9.82 17.29
N GLN A 173 15.16 -9.17 17.30
CA GLN A 173 16.45 -9.82 17.08
C GLN A 173 16.74 -10.88 18.15
N ASP A 174 16.47 -10.60 19.42
CA ASP A 174 16.60 -11.57 20.50
C ASP A 174 15.67 -12.77 20.31
N LEU A 175 14.41 -12.53 19.94
CA LEU A 175 13.44 -13.59 19.65
C LEU A 175 13.88 -14.48 18.48
N ILE A 176 14.35 -13.88 17.39
CA ILE A 176 14.89 -14.59 16.22
C ILE A 176 16.13 -15.38 16.62
N ARG A 177 17.05 -14.78 17.39
CA ARG A 177 18.28 -15.43 17.87
C ARG A 177 17.95 -16.65 18.73
N VAL A 178 17.09 -16.51 19.73
CA VAL A 178 16.70 -17.61 20.63
C VAL A 178 16.05 -18.76 19.85
N CYS A 179 15.14 -18.46 18.92
CA CYS A 179 14.51 -19.50 18.09
C CYS A 179 15.51 -20.19 17.16
N LYS A 180 16.46 -19.43 16.61
CA LYS A 180 17.52 -19.94 15.76
C LYS A 180 18.44 -20.88 16.55
N GLU A 181 18.97 -20.43 17.68
CA GLU A 181 19.82 -21.24 18.57
C GLU A 181 19.12 -22.52 19.01
N ARG A 182 17.86 -22.41 19.48
CA ARG A 182 17.05 -23.58 19.90
C ARG A 182 16.86 -24.59 18.78
N PHE A 183 16.70 -24.14 17.54
CA PHE A 183 16.48 -25.05 16.41
C PHE A 183 17.78 -25.72 15.97
N PHE A 184 18.87 -24.96 15.85
CA PHE A 184 20.17 -25.46 15.38
C PHE A 184 20.97 -26.20 16.48
N SER A 185 20.55 -26.13 17.74
CA SER A 185 21.08 -26.99 18.81
C SER A 185 20.51 -28.41 18.80
N LEU A 186 19.47 -28.68 18.00
CA LEU A 186 18.88 -30.01 17.89
C LEU A 186 19.77 -30.94 17.03
N PRO A 187 19.78 -32.25 17.30
CA PRO A 187 20.40 -33.24 16.42
C PRO A 187 19.87 -33.15 14.98
N ASP A 188 20.69 -33.48 13.98
CA ASP A 188 20.34 -33.36 12.56
C ASP A 188 19.08 -34.16 12.17
N ASN A 189 18.87 -35.33 12.77
CA ASN A 189 17.67 -36.13 12.55
C ASN A 189 16.40 -35.43 13.06
N GLU A 190 16.47 -34.72 14.19
CA GLU A 190 15.35 -33.94 14.72
C GLU A 190 15.10 -32.67 13.91
N GLN A 191 16.17 -31.99 13.46
CA GLN A 191 16.04 -30.85 12.56
C GLN A 191 15.34 -31.26 11.26
N GLN A 192 15.74 -32.39 10.67
CA GLN A 192 15.14 -32.90 9.45
C GLN A 192 13.67 -33.28 9.65
N ALA A 193 13.34 -33.99 10.75
CA ALA A 193 11.96 -34.33 11.08
C ALA A 193 11.07 -33.09 11.23
N LYS A 194 11.56 -32.01 11.87
CA LYS A 194 10.83 -30.74 11.98
C LYS A 194 10.68 -30.04 10.64
N ARG A 195 11.70 -30.05 9.79
CA ARG A 195 11.63 -29.50 8.43
C ARG A 195 10.58 -30.24 7.61
N ASP A 196 10.57 -31.56 7.66
CA ASP A 196 9.61 -32.40 6.95
C ASP A 196 8.17 -32.19 7.45
N ALA A 197 7.96 -32.12 8.76
CA ALA A 197 6.64 -31.84 9.35
C ALA A 197 6.11 -30.42 9.07
N SER A 198 7.01 -29.48 8.74
CA SER A 198 6.64 -28.09 8.43
C SER A 198 6.44 -27.78 6.95
N LYS A 199 6.62 -28.77 6.07
CA LYS A 199 6.42 -28.60 4.63
C LYS A 199 4.99 -28.12 4.34
N THR A 200 4.89 -27.10 3.52
CA THR A 200 3.60 -26.59 3.03
C THR A 200 3.66 -26.53 1.50
N VAL A 201 2.57 -26.96 0.86
CA VAL A 201 2.42 -26.99 -0.60
C VAL A 201 1.73 -25.74 -1.13
N ALA A 202 0.98 -25.03 -0.28
CA ALA A 202 0.28 -23.80 -0.65
C ALA A 202 1.26 -22.61 -0.72
N LEU A 203 1.10 -21.78 -1.75
CA LEU A 203 1.80 -20.50 -1.91
C LEU A 203 1.10 -19.35 -1.18
N SER A 204 -0.23 -19.39 -1.16
CA SER A 204 -1.11 -18.47 -0.44
C SER A 204 -2.46 -19.15 -0.14
N ALA A 205 -3.25 -18.56 0.76
CA ALA A 205 -4.64 -18.95 1.02
C ALA A 205 -5.44 -17.77 1.58
N VAL A 206 -6.76 -17.77 1.38
CA VAL A 206 -7.69 -16.83 2.03
C VAL A 206 -8.57 -17.61 3.00
N LEU A 207 -8.62 -17.16 4.26
CA LEU A 207 -9.44 -17.77 5.31
C LEU A 207 -10.90 -17.31 5.18
N VAL A 208 -11.82 -18.09 5.76
CA VAL A 208 -13.25 -17.72 5.88
C VAL A 208 -13.44 -16.37 6.59
N SER A 209 -12.51 -15.97 7.45
CA SER A 209 -12.52 -14.66 8.11
C SER A 209 -12.13 -13.50 7.17
N GLY A 210 -11.79 -13.77 5.91
CA GLY A 210 -11.22 -12.79 4.96
C GLY A 210 -9.75 -12.46 5.20
N HIS A 211 -9.06 -13.16 6.11
CA HIS A 211 -7.62 -12.97 6.32
C HIS A 211 -6.81 -13.77 5.29
N HIS A 212 -5.73 -13.17 4.82
CA HIS A 212 -4.83 -13.80 3.86
C HIS A 212 -3.66 -14.46 4.60
N ILE A 213 -3.26 -15.62 4.10
CA ILE A 213 -2.06 -16.34 4.51
C ILE A 213 -1.08 -16.29 3.34
N MET A 214 0.13 -15.83 3.62
CA MET A 214 1.28 -15.92 2.71
C MET A 214 2.35 -16.80 3.32
N TYR A 215 3.11 -17.50 2.48
CA TYR A 215 4.15 -18.41 2.92
C TYR A 215 5.53 -17.82 2.64
N LEU A 216 6.20 -17.34 3.69
CA LEU A 216 7.48 -16.62 3.59
C LEU A 216 8.60 -17.33 4.33
N LYS A 217 9.84 -17.07 3.93
CA LYS A 217 11.03 -17.64 4.57
C LYS A 217 11.16 -17.16 6.01
N CYS A 218 11.30 -18.09 6.95
CA CYS A 218 11.52 -17.79 8.35
C CYS A 218 12.94 -17.19 8.58
N PRO A 219 13.05 -16.04 9.26
CA PRO A 219 14.35 -15.42 9.54
C PRO A 219 15.21 -16.23 10.53
N ALA A 220 14.62 -17.13 11.31
CA ALA A 220 15.36 -17.97 12.27
C ALA A 220 15.93 -19.25 11.64
N CYS A 221 15.08 -20.11 11.05
CA CYS A 221 15.48 -21.45 10.59
C CYS A 221 15.53 -21.62 9.05
N ALA A 222 15.26 -20.54 8.31
CA ALA A 222 15.21 -20.50 6.85
C ALA A 222 14.13 -21.39 6.18
N GLN A 223 13.29 -22.08 6.96
CA GLN A 223 12.15 -22.82 6.43
C GLN A 223 10.94 -21.91 6.21
N VAL A 224 9.98 -22.35 5.42
CA VAL A 224 8.73 -21.61 5.17
C VAL A 224 7.89 -21.49 6.46
N GLY A 225 7.43 -20.28 6.76
CA GLY A 225 6.45 -19.96 7.80
C GLY A 225 5.25 -19.22 7.23
N GLN A 226 4.22 -19.07 8.05
CA GLN A 226 2.94 -18.45 7.69
C GLN A 226 2.92 -16.99 8.13
N LEU A 227 2.69 -16.08 7.19
CA LEU A 227 2.40 -14.68 7.44
C LEU A 227 0.89 -14.46 7.30
N LEU A 228 0.24 -14.09 8.39
CA LEU A 228 -1.17 -13.70 8.44
C LEU A 228 -1.30 -12.19 8.20
N ALA A 229 -2.21 -11.83 7.30
CA ALA A 229 -2.46 -10.46 6.91
C ALA A 229 -3.96 -10.18 6.77
N ALA A 230 -4.36 -8.94 7.03
CA ALA A 230 -5.74 -8.46 6.92
C ALA A 230 -5.87 -7.49 5.74
N PRO A 231 -6.99 -7.51 5.01
CA PRO A 231 -7.23 -6.59 3.90
C PRO A 231 -7.27 -5.13 4.39
N VAL A 232 -6.59 -4.24 3.66
CA VAL A 232 -6.51 -2.80 3.92
C VAL A 232 -6.88 -1.94 2.71
N GLY A 233 -7.13 -2.56 1.55
CA GLY A 233 -7.68 -1.89 0.38
C GLY A 233 -7.83 -2.85 -0.78
N ARG A 234 -8.66 -2.47 -1.75
CA ARG A 234 -8.95 -3.28 -2.95
C ARG A 234 -8.86 -2.43 -4.20
N SER A 235 -8.34 -3.01 -5.28
CA SER A 235 -8.41 -2.39 -6.60
C SER A 235 -9.81 -2.49 -7.18
N ALA A 236 -10.05 -1.79 -8.30
CA ALA A 236 -11.17 -2.16 -9.16
C ALA A 236 -11.00 -3.62 -9.64
N PRO A 237 -12.08 -4.42 -9.73
CA PRO A 237 -12.01 -5.74 -10.33
C PRO A 237 -11.60 -5.68 -11.80
N PHE A 238 -10.83 -6.67 -12.24
CA PHE A 238 -10.36 -6.80 -13.61
C PHE A 238 -10.34 -8.28 -14.03
N LEU A 239 -10.36 -8.51 -15.34
CA LEU A 239 -10.31 -9.86 -15.89
C LEU A 239 -8.87 -10.38 -15.90
N ARG A 240 -8.68 -11.58 -15.37
CA ARG A 240 -7.45 -12.35 -15.49
C ARG A 240 -7.78 -13.67 -16.19
N GLY A 241 -7.64 -13.67 -17.52
CA GLY A 241 -8.19 -14.74 -18.34
C GLY A 241 -9.71 -14.65 -18.33
N GLU A 242 -10.36 -15.71 -17.89
CA GLU A 242 -11.83 -15.79 -17.78
C GLU A 242 -12.33 -15.48 -16.35
N GLU A 243 -11.42 -15.33 -15.38
CA GLU A 243 -11.79 -15.03 -14.00
C GLU A 243 -11.85 -13.53 -13.75
N LEU A 244 -12.91 -13.08 -13.09
CA LEU A 244 -12.96 -11.74 -12.51
C LEU A 244 -12.22 -11.78 -11.17
N VAL A 245 -11.15 -10.99 -11.07
CA VAL A 245 -10.33 -10.93 -9.85
C VAL A 245 -10.17 -9.48 -9.42
N GLN A 246 -9.79 -9.28 -8.17
CA GLN A 246 -9.38 -7.98 -7.66
C GLN A 246 -8.07 -8.12 -6.90
N GLU A 247 -7.20 -7.12 -7.04
CA GLU A 247 -6.02 -7.03 -6.19
C GLU A 247 -6.45 -6.55 -4.80
N VAL A 248 -6.00 -7.26 -3.78
CA VAL A 248 -6.23 -6.91 -2.38
C VAL A 248 -4.91 -6.59 -1.73
N ARG A 249 -4.79 -5.37 -1.23
CA ARG A 249 -3.67 -4.96 -0.38
C ARG A 249 -3.93 -5.48 1.01
N VAL A 250 -2.95 -6.16 1.59
CA VAL A 250 -3.06 -6.78 2.91
C VAL A 250 -1.94 -6.34 3.82
N ALA A 251 -2.28 -5.93 5.05
CA ALA A 251 -1.31 -5.56 6.08
C ALA A 251 -1.06 -6.76 7.01
N PRO A 252 0.19 -7.16 7.23
CA PRO A 252 0.51 -8.29 8.07
C PRO A 252 0.32 -7.94 9.55
N PHE A 253 -0.09 -8.93 10.33
CA PHE A 253 -0.25 -8.79 11.78
C PHE A 253 0.39 -9.92 12.58
N GLN A 254 0.73 -11.06 11.95
CA GLN A 254 1.43 -12.14 12.62
C GLN A 254 2.27 -12.98 11.64
N PHE A 255 3.46 -13.40 12.07
CA PHE A 255 4.26 -14.43 11.40
C PHE A 255 4.49 -15.60 12.34
N ALA A 256 4.17 -16.82 11.91
CA ALA A 256 4.34 -18.05 12.67
C ALA A 256 5.10 -19.13 11.88
N CYS A 257 6.17 -19.67 12.45
CA CYS A 257 6.94 -20.77 11.86
C CYS A 257 6.74 -22.07 12.64
N LYS A 258 6.06 -23.05 12.04
CA LYS A 258 5.86 -24.38 12.64
C LYS A 258 7.17 -25.18 12.82
N CYS A 259 8.21 -24.87 12.05
CA CYS A 259 9.50 -25.57 12.10
C CYS A 259 10.30 -25.22 13.37
N CYS A 260 10.58 -23.93 13.57
CA CYS A 260 11.39 -23.47 14.71
C CYS A 260 10.58 -22.89 15.87
N GLY A 261 9.27 -22.69 15.70
CA GLY A 261 8.37 -22.11 16.71
C GLY A 261 8.49 -20.60 16.87
N LEU A 262 9.04 -19.88 15.89
CA LEU A 262 9.06 -18.41 15.88
C LEU A 262 7.64 -17.87 15.70
N ASP A 263 7.19 -16.99 16.58
CA ASP A 263 5.89 -16.30 16.51
C ASP A 263 6.12 -14.80 16.77
N ILE A 264 5.92 -13.97 15.74
CA ILE A 264 6.09 -12.52 15.77
C ILE A 264 4.72 -11.89 15.54
N ARG A 265 4.32 -10.94 16.39
CA ARG A 265 2.98 -10.33 16.34
C ARG A 265 3.06 -8.82 16.37
N GLY A 266 2.18 -8.19 15.61
CA GLY A 266 2.14 -6.74 15.47
C GLY A 266 3.02 -6.23 14.33
N LEU A 267 2.56 -5.17 13.69
CA LEU A 267 3.21 -4.58 12.50
C LEU A 267 4.62 -4.05 12.82
N ASP A 268 4.81 -3.44 14.00
CA ASP A 268 6.10 -2.93 14.45
C ASP A 268 7.15 -4.05 14.59
N GLU A 269 6.78 -5.16 15.25
CA GLU A 269 7.69 -6.31 15.38
C GLU A 269 7.96 -7.00 14.03
N LEU A 270 6.95 -7.11 13.18
CA LEU A 270 7.08 -7.70 11.85
C LEU A 270 8.01 -6.90 10.94
N MET A 271 7.84 -5.58 10.91
CA MET A 271 8.72 -4.69 10.14
C MET A 271 10.15 -4.73 10.69
N ALA A 272 10.33 -4.76 12.01
CA ALA A 272 11.64 -4.93 12.63
C ALA A 272 12.29 -6.29 12.31
N ALA A 273 11.49 -7.32 11.97
CA ALA A 273 11.97 -8.61 11.49
C ALA A 273 12.28 -8.63 9.98
N GLY A 274 12.05 -7.52 9.27
CA GLY A 274 12.27 -7.39 7.84
C GLY A 274 11.08 -7.82 6.96
N PHE A 275 9.89 -8.02 7.55
CA PHE A 275 8.67 -8.19 6.75
C PHE A 275 8.18 -6.84 6.22
N GLY A 276 7.53 -6.86 5.05
CA GLY A 276 6.90 -5.69 4.47
C GLY A 276 5.75 -5.18 5.34
N HIS A 277 5.44 -3.89 5.24
CA HIS A 277 4.28 -3.29 5.92
C HIS A 277 2.94 -3.63 5.23
N GLU A 278 3.01 -4.02 3.96
CA GLU A 278 1.88 -4.35 3.08
C GLU A 278 2.34 -5.34 2.02
N TYR A 279 1.42 -6.17 1.54
CA TYR A 279 1.60 -7.12 0.46
C TYR A 279 0.38 -7.08 -0.48
N SER A 280 0.57 -7.47 -1.75
CA SER A 280 -0.54 -7.67 -2.68
C SER A 280 -0.95 -9.14 -2.72
N SER A 281 -2.25 -9.37 -2.71
CA SER A 281 -2.90 -10.66 -2.90
C SER A 281 -4.02 -10.52 -3.94
N MET A 282 -4.63 -11.63 -4.36
CA MET A 282 -5.71 -11.64 -5.33
C MET A 282 -6.91 -12.36 -4.73
N ASP A 283 -8.06 -11.71 -4.79
CA ASP A 283 -9.36 -12.33 -4.48
C ASP A 283 -10.09 -12.62 -5.78
N GLN A 284 -10.71 -13.80 -5.86
CA GLN A 284 -11.73 -14.06 -6.87
C GLN A 284 -12.98 -13.25 -6.53
N VAL A 285 -13.58 -12.66 -7.56
CA VAL A 285 -14.81 -11.88 -7.47
C VAL A 285 -15.88 -12.67 -8.20
N ASP A 286 -16.98 -12.97 -7.54
CA ASP A 286 -18.13 -13.59 -8.19
C ASP A 286 -18.73 -12.59 -9.22
N PRO A 287 -18.77 -12.93 -10.52
CA PRO A 287 -19.36 -12.07 -11.53
C PRO A 287 -20.86 -11.80 -11.29
N VAL A 288 -21.58 -12.76 -10.73
CA VAL A 288 -23.02 -12.64 -10.45
C VAL A 288 -23.25 -11.53 -9.42
N ASP A 289 -22.52 -11.60 -8.31
CA ASP A 289 -22.57 -10.58 -7.26
C ASP A 289 -22.06 -9.23 -7.77
N HIS A 290 -20.95 -9.21 -8.52
CA HIS A 290 -20.32 -7.97 -8.97
C HIS A 290 -21.18 -7.18 -9.97
N PHE A 291 -21.77 -7.87 -10.95
CA PHE A 291 -22.64 -7.24 -11.94
C PHE A 291 -24.10 -7.17 -11.48
N ASN A 292 -24.38 -7.63 -10.26
CA ASN A 292 -25.73 -7.71 -9.69
C ASN A 292 -26.71 -8.38 -10.67
N ILE A 293 -26.25 -9.50 -11.26
CA ILE A 293 -27.02 -10.32 -12.19
C ILE A 293 -27.96 -11.18 -11.35
N ASP A 294 -29.25 -11.12 -11.59
CA ASP A 294 -30.16 -12.17 -11.12
C ASP A 294 -30.18 -13.27 -12.20
N PRO A 295 -29.71 -14.49 -11.92
CA PRO A 295 -29.76 -15.58 -12.89
C PRO A 295 -31.18 -15.84 -13.41
N HIS A 296 -32.23 -15.54 -12.62
CA HIS A 296 -33.63 -15.70 -13.04
C HIS A 296 -34.04 -14.76 -14.16
N ASP A 297 -33.35 -13.63 -14.34
CA ASP A 297 -33.65 -12.68 -15.44
C ASP A 297 -33.20 -13.22 -16.80
N TYR A 298 -32.26 -14.18 -16.81
CA TYR A 298 -31.64 -14.73 -18.02
C TYR A 298 -31.98 -16.20 -18.26
N ILE A 299 -32.71 -16.82 -17.33
CA ILE A 299 -33.12 -18.21 -17.39
C ILE A 299 -34.64 -18.27 -17.39
N ASP A 300 -35.23 -18.73 -18.49
CA ASP A 300 -36.63 -19.14 -18.48
C ASP A 300 -36.74 -20.48 -17.73
N ALA A 301 -37.15 -20.40 -16.47
CA ALA A 301 -37.31 -21.54 -15.58
C ALA A 301 -38.23 -22.63 -16.17
N GLU A 302 -39.24 -22.24 -16.98
CA GLU A 302 -40.15 -23.20 -17.61
C GLU A 302 -39.45 -23.95 -18.75
N THR A 303 -38.64 -23.25 -19.53
CA THR A 303 -37.83 -23.86 -20.60
C THR A 303 -36.78 -24.80 -20.01
N VAL A 304 -36.06 -24.38 -18.97
CA VAL A 304 -35.07 -25.25 -18.31
C VAL A 304 -35.72 -26.47 -17.67
N ALA A 305 -36.86 -26.30 -16.99
CA ALA A 305 -37.60 -27.43 -16.42
C ALA A 305 -38.07 -28.41 -17.50
N ARG A 306 -38.53 -27.90 -18.64
CA ARG A 306 -38.96 -28.70 -19.79
C ARG A 306 -37.81 -29.45 -20.44
N GLU A 307 -36.66 -28.81 -20.60
CA GLU A 307 -35.44 -29.44 -21.13
C GLU A 307 -34.91 -30.52 -20.17
N TYR A 308 -34.81 -30.22 -18.87
CA TYR A 308 -34.42 -31.20 -17.85
C TYR A 308 -35.36 -32.41 -17.80
N TYR A 309 -36.67 -32.19 -17.94
CA TYR A 309 -37.64 -33.28 -18.03
C TYR A 309 -37.46 -34.11 -19.30
N ARG A 310 -37.31 -33.47 -20.46
CA ARG A 310 -37.09 -34.17 -21.74
C ARG A 310 -35.80 -34.99 -21.74
N GLU A 311 -34.71 -34.45 -21.18
CA GLU A 311 -33.42 -35.15 -21.11
C GLU A 311 -33.43 -36.34 -20.15
N ASN A 312 -34.09 -36.22 -18.99
CA ASN A 312 -34.06 -37.27 -17.96
C ASN A 312 -35.20 -38.28 -18.05
N TYR A 313 -36.33 -37.92 -18.66
CA TYR A 313 -37.53 -38.76 -18.70
C TYR A 313 -38.02 -39.06 -20.13
N GLY A 314 -37.43 -38.46 -21.18
CA GLY A 314 -37.84 -38.66 -22.56
C GLY A 314 -39.27 -38.20 -22.85
N ASP A 315 -39.67 -38.15 -24.12
CA ASP A 315 -41.06 -37.91 -24.53
C ASP A 315 -41.96 -39.16 -24.27
N GLU A 316 -41.89 -39.78 -23.09
CA GLU A 316 -42.59 -41.05 -22.80
C GLU A 316 -44.11 -40.92 -22.54
N TYR A 317 -44.72 -39.75 -22.76
CA TYR A 317 -46.18 -39.62 -22.72
C TYR A 317 -46.71 -38.74 -23.85
N ARG A 318 -46.65 -39.28 -25.06
CA ARG A 318 -47.55 -38.91 -26.16
C ARG A 318 -48.08 -40.18 -26.81
N ASP A 319 -49.00 -40.84 -26.12
CA ASP A 319 -50.02 -41.70 -26.74
C ASP A 319 -51.05 -42.04 -25.66
N GLU A 320 -52.12 -41.25 -25.60
CA GLU A 320 -53.50 -41.64 -25.28
C GLU A 320 -54.48 -40.53 -25.70
#